data_AF-A0A7S3BC78-F1
#
_entry.id   AF-A0A7S3BC78-F1
#
_cell.length_a   1.000
_cell.length_b   1.000
_cell.length_c   1.000
_cell.angle_alpha   90.00
_cell.angle_beta   90.00
_cell.angle_gamma   90.00
#
_symmetry.space_group_name_H-M   'P 1'
#
loop_
_entity.id
_entity.type
_entity.pdbx_description
1 polymer ?
#
loop_
_entity_poly.entity_id
_entity_poly.type
_entity_poly.pdbx_seq_one_letter_code
_entity_poly.pdbx_strand_id
1 'polypeptide(L)'
;MVLLSYWRRLGVESSSFDMAYVSVTDAGSGPGQTGAWVGVYMNPPSNTYTQETSWTEVTHDVSSEAVGNTAMQVRFSLNSDGTVSFTGWNVDDVKITCEPAANTSPPPSPPPPSPPPPSP
;
A
#
# COMPACT_ATOMS: atom_id res chain seq x y z
N MET A 1 -1.87 3.86 10.91
CA MET A 1 -1.49 3.54 9.52
C MET A 1 -2.68 2.93 8.81
N VAL A 2 -2.90 3.29 7.55
CA VAL A 2 -3.91 2.68 6.68
C VAL A 2 -3.16 1.85 5.64
N LEU A 3 -3.44 0.56 5.59
CA LEU A 3 -2.74 -0.38 4.72
C LEU A 3 -3.71 -0.94 3.67
N LEU A 4 -3.25 -0.98 2.41
CA LEU A 4 -3.90 -1.73 1.33
C LEU A 4 -3.12 -3.04 1.13
N SER A 5 -3.79 -4.16 1.41
CA SER A 5 -3.25 -5.50 1.20
C SER A 5 -4.09 -6.26 0.18
N TYR A 6 -3.46 -7.10 -0.62
CA TYR A 6 -4.14 -8.01 -1.55
C TYR A 6 -3.21 -9.15 -1.92
N TRP A 7 -3.80 -10.29 -2.27
CA TRP A 7 -3.08 -11.39 -2.90
C TRP A 7 -3.04 -11.18 -4.40
N ARG A 8 -1.90 -11.46 -5.02
CA ARG A 8 -1.74 -11.42 -6.47
C ARG A 8 -1.06 -12.66 -7.01
N ARG A 9 -1.40 -12.98 -8.26
CA ARG A 9 -0.58 -13.80 -9.14
C ARG A 9 -0.55 -13.15 -10.52
N LEU A 10 0.60 -12.58 -10.85
CA LEU A 10 0.80 -11.76 -12.02
C LEU A 10 1.57 -12.51 -13.13
N GLY A 11 1.04 -12.45 -14.35
CA GLY A 11 1.71 -12.87 -15.57
C GLY A 11 1.53 -11.79 -16.62
N VAL A 12 2.55 -10.95 -16.83
CA VAL A 12 2.53 -9.81 -17.77
C VAL A 12 3.91 -9.63 -18.40
N GLU A 13 3.98 -9.03 -19.59
CA GLU A 13 5.25 -8.57 -20.14
C GLU A 13 5.87 -7.45 -19.26
N SER A 14 7.06 -6.98 -19.62
CA SER A 14 7.63 -5.74 -19.09
C SER A 14 6.64 -4.58 -19.12
N SER A 15 6.70 -3.67 -18.12
CA SER A 15 5.87 -2.46 -18.08
C SER A 15 6.14 -1.43 -19.18
N SER A 16 7.07 -1.73 -20.10
CA SER A 16 7.19 -1.03 -21.38
C SER A 16 6.08 -1.40 -22.38
N PHE A 17 5.38 -2.52 -22.16
CA PHE A 17 4.34 -3.06 -23.05
C PHE A 17 3.06 -3.38 -22.28
N ASP A 18 3.17 -4.21 -21.23
CA ASP A 18 2.06 -4.58 -20.35
C ASP A 18 2.21 -3.94 -18.97
N MET A 19 1.28 -3.06 -18.66
CA MET A 19 1.26 -2.22 -17.47
C MET A 19 0.19 -2.71 -16.50
N ALA A 20 0.61 -3.44 -15.46
CA ALA A 20 -0.21 -3.80 -14.31
C ALA A 20 -0.03 -2.76 -13.19
N TYR A 21 -1.10 -2.06 -12.83
CA TYR A 21 -1.10 -0.90 -11.94
C TYR A 21 -2.08 -1.03 -10.79
N VAL A 22 -1.64 -0.69 -9.58
CA VAL A 22 -2.53 -0.34 -8.46
C VAL A 22 -2.48 1.16 -8.26
N SER A 23 -3.65 1.79 -8.15
CA SER A 23 -3.78 3.19 -7.79
C SER A 23 -4.89 3.39 -6.76
N VAL A 24 -4.76 4.40 -5.91
CA VAL A 24 -5.81 4.88 -5.01
C VAL A 24 -6.17 6.33 -5.33
N THR A 25 -7.34 6.81 -4.94
CA THR A 25 -7.66 8.24 -5.07
C THR A 25 -7.11 9.02 -3.89
N ASP A 26 -6.69 10.28 -4.09
CA ASP A 26 -6.54 11.23 -2.99
C ASP A 26 -7.91 11.75 -2.47
N ALA A 27 -7.90 12.59 -1.43
CA ALA A 27 -9.10 13.11 -0.77
C ALA A 27 -9.95 14.08 -1.61
N GLY A 28 -9.50 14.49 -2.79
CA GLY A 28 -10.17 15.50 -3.60
C GLY A 28 -10.27 16.86 -2.90
N SER A 29 -11.20 17.69 -3.38
CA SER A 29 -11.32 19.08 -2.91
C SER A 29 -12.17 19.26 -1.64
N GLY A 30 -12.72 18.18 -1.08
CA GLY A 30 -13.52 18.26 0.15
C GLY A 30 -14.09 16.92 0.62
N PRO A 31 -14.74 16.90 1.80
CA PRO A 31 -15.25 15.67 2.41
C PRO A 31 -16.20 14.91 1.49
N GLY A 32 -16.03 13.58 1.40
CA GLY A 32 -16.87 12.71 0.58
C GLY A 32 -16.61 12.79 -0.93
N GLN A 33 -15.62 13.56 -1.37
CA GLN A 33 -15.15 13.54 -2.75
C GLN A 33 -13.96 12.60 -2.90
N THR A 34 -13.75 12.12 -4.12
CA THR A 34 -12.54 11.44 -4.54
C THR A 34 -11.78 12.37 -5.48
N GLY A 35 -10.47 12.53 -5.30
CA GLY A 35 -9.66 13.30 -6.22
C GLY A 35 -8.86 12.44 -7.19
N ALA A 36 -7.62 12.83 -7.44
CA ALA A 36 -6.83 12.23 -8.50
C ALA A 36 -6.35 10.82 -8.14
N TRP A 37 -6.11 10.00 -9.17
CA TRP A 37 -5.49 8.69 -9.00
C TRP A 37 -4.00 8.84 -8.72
N VAL A 38 -3.56 8.30 -7.59
CA VAL A 38 -2.17 8.19 -7.14
C VAL A 38 -1.69 6.75 -7.31
N GLY A 39 -0.53 6.56 -7.93
CA GLY A 39 0.05 5.24 -8.16
C GLY A 39 0.64 4.64 -6.88
N VAL A 40 0.27 3.39 -6.59
CA VAL A 40 0.77 2.60 -5.44
C VAL A 40 1.74 1.51 -5.90
N TYR A 41 1.43 0.87 -7.02
CA TYR A 41 2.26 -0.18 -7.61
C TYR A 41 2.22 -0.13 -9.13
N MET A 42 3.34 -0.47 -9.75
CA MET A 42 3.46 -0.86 -11.15
C MET A 42 4.40 -2.06 -11.24
N ASN A 43 4.14 -3.00 -12.16
CA ASN A 43 5.13 -4.02 -12.50
C ASN A 43 6.45 -3.39 -13.00
N PRO A 44 7.61 -3.96 -12.62
CA PRO A 44 8.89 -3.34 -12.95
C PRO A 44 9.14 -3.35 -14.45
N PRO A 45 9.86 -2.34 -14.98
CA PRO A 45 10.45 -2.48 -16.29
C PRO A 45 11.45 -3.62 -16.23
N SER A 46 11.23 -4.68 -17.03
CA SER A 46 12.14 -5.82 -17.14
C SER A 46 12.56 -6.00 -18.60
N ASN A 47 13.62 -6.76 -18.84
CA ASN A 47 14.02 -7.15 -20.20
C ASN A 47 13.22 -8.34 -20.74
N THR A 48 12.25 -8.87 -19.98
CA THR A 48 11.46 -10.05 -20.36
C THR A 48 10.01 -9.90 -19.91
N TYR A 49 9.65 -10.37 -18.71
CA TYR A 49 8.29 -10.46 -18.22
C TYR A 49 8.26 -10.63 -16.68
N THR A 50 7.11 -10.39 -16.06
CA THR A 50 6.82 -10.81 -14.69
C THR A 50 5.91 -12.03 -14.75
N GLN A 51 6.35 -13.17 -14.20
CA GLN A 51 5.56 -14.40 -14.19
C GLN A 51 5.66 -15.10 -12.84
N GLU A 52 4.64 -14.92 -12.02
CA GLU A 52 4.54 -15.49 -10.68
C GLU A 52 3.96 -16.91 -10.73
N THR A 53 4.67 -17.85 -10.13
CA THR A 53 4.27 -19.27 -10.07
C THR A 53 3.40 -19.59 -8.86
N SER A 54 3.28 -18.66 -7.92
CA SER A 54 2.49 -18.78 -6.69
C SER A 54 1.80 -17.46 -6.36
N TRP A 55 0.73 -17.53 -5.60
CA TRP A 55 0.12 -16.34 -5.01
C TRP A 55 1.08 -15.69 -4.02
N THR A 56 1.14 -14.35 -4.05
CA THR A 56 1.92 -13.54 -3.12
C THR A 56 1.04 -12.46 -2.52
N GLU A 57 1.11 -12.28 -1.21
CA GLU A 57 0.48 -11.14 -0.55
C GLU A 57 1.37 -9.90 -0.69
N VAL A 58 0.77 -8.78 -1.07
CA VAL A 58 1.43 -7.48 -1.18
C VAL A 58 0.70 -6.49 -0.29
N THR A 59 1.46 -5.69 0.46
CA THR A 59 0.93 -4.67 1.36
C THR A 59 1.58 -3.33 1.07
N HIS A 60 0.75 -2.28 0.96
CA HIS A 60 1.19 -0.91 0.74
C HIS A 60 0.65 0.00 1.82
N ASP A 61 1.48 0.95 2.28
CA ASP A 61 1.01 2.05 3.11
C ASP A 61 0.35 3.11 2.22
N VAL A 62 -0.94 3.36 2.45
CA VAL A 62 -1.75 4.36 1.75
C VAL A 62 -2.30 5.40 2.74
N SER A 63 -1.60 5.57 3.87
CA SER A 63 -2.02 6.49 4.94
C SER A 63 -2.14 7.92 4.44
N SER A 64 -1.24 8.39 3.57
CA SER A 64 -1.29 9.76 3.04
C SER A 64 -2.54 10.02 2.23
N GLU A 65 -2.98 9.04 1.44
CA GLU A 65 -4.14 9.15 0.56
C GLU A 65 -5.45 8.92 1.31
N ALA A 66 -5.41 8.22 2.44
CA ALA A 66 -6.58 7.94 3.28
C ALA A 66 -6.97 9.12 4.21
N VAL A 67 -6.05 10.02 4.54
CA VAL A 67 -6.33 11.15 5.45
C VAL A 67 -7.38 12.08 4.87
N GLY A 68 -8.53 12.20 5.55
CA GLY A 68 -9.66 13.03 5.10
C GLY A 68 -10.42 12.48 3.88
N ASN A 69 -9.96 11.36 3.32
CA ASN A 69 -10.54 10.74 2.14
C ASN A 69 -11.57 9.67 2.51
N THR A 70 -12.75 10.12 2.90
CA THR A 70 -13.83 9.22 3.35
C THR A 70 -14.45 8.39 2.23
N ALA A 71 -14.09 8.67 0.97
CA ALA A 71 -14.59 7.98 -0.22
C ALA A 71 -13.46 7.29 -1.02
N MET A 72 -12.31 7.02 -0.39
CA MET A 72 -11.13 6.49 -1.08
C MET A 72 -11.47 5.27 -1.95
N GLN A 73 -11.07 5.33 -3.23
CA GLN A 73 -11.24 4.23 -4.16
C GLN A 73 -9.91 3.56 -4.43
N VAL A 74 -9.96 2.26 -4.70
CA VAL A 74 -8.82 1.45 -5.15
C VAL A 74 -9.11 0.99 -6.58
N ARG A 75 -8.10 1.03 -7.46
CA ARG A 75 -8.20 0.55 -8.83
C ARG A 75 -7.02 -0.35 -9.16
N PHE A 76 -7.35 -1.52 -9.68
CA PHE A 76 -6.43 -2.46 -10.31
C PHE A 76 -6.62 -2.33 -11.83
N SER A 77 -5.56 -1.96 -12.56
CA SER A 77 -5.61 -1.77 -14.02
C SER A 77 -4.58 -2.65 -14.72
N LEU A 78 -4.98 -3.28 -15.80
CA LEU A 78 -4.06 -3.90 -16.75
C LEU A 78 -4.23 -3.19 -18.10
N ASN A 79 -3.16 -2.56 -18.58
CA ASN A 79 -3.10 -2.01 -19.93
C ASN A 79 -2.08 -2.85 -20.72
N SER A 80 -2.50 -3.42 -21.84
CA SER A 80 -1.69 -4.29 -22.68
C SER A 80 -1.67 -3.76 -24.10
N ASP A 81 -0.55 -3.91 -24.79
CA ASP A 81 -0.43 -3.56 -26.20
C ASP A 81 -1.06 -4.60 -27.14
N GLY A 82 -1.45 -5.76 -26.60
CA GLY A 82 -2.14 -6.83 -27.31
C GLY A 82 -1.24 -7.79 -28.11
N THR A 83 0.09 -7.71 -27.96
CA THR A 83 1.03 -8.50 -28.77
C THR A 83 1.58 -9.74 -28.05
N VAL A 84 2.32 -9.56 -26.97
CA VAL A 84 2.85 -10.66 -26.14
C VAL A 84 1.96 -10.80 -24.92
N SER A 85 1.15 -11.85 -24.88
CA SER A 85 0.20 -12.06 -23.79
C SER A 85 0.64 -13.19 -22.86
N PHE A 86 0.48 -12.95 -21.56
CA PHE A 86 0.65 -13.92 -20.50
C PHE A 86 -0.69 -14.18 -19.79
N THR A 87 -0.67 -14.76 -18.59
CA THR A 87 -1.89 -15.09 -17.84
C THR A 87 -2.68 -13.88 -17.33
N GLY A 88 -2.18 -12.67 -17.53
CA GLY A 88 -2.77 -11.43 -17.06
C GLY A 88 -2.62 -11.27 -15.55
N TRP A 89 -3.59 -10.59 -14.94
CA TRP A 89 -3.56 -10.27 -13.51
C TRP A 89 -4.69 -10.94 -12.75
N ASN A 90 -4.32 -11.73 -11.76
CA ASN A 90 -5.23 -12.34 -10.79
C ASN A 90 -5.06 -11.62 -9.45
N VAL A 91 -6.16 -11.23 -8.83
CA VAL A 91 -6.22 -10.50 -7.56
C VAL A 91 -7.21 -11.21 -6.65
N ASP A 92 -6.87 -11.39 -5.39
CA ASP A 92 -7.77 -11.97 -4.38
C ASP A 92 -7.57 -11.30 -3.02
N ASP A 93 -8.49 -11.54 -2.08
CA ASP A 93 -8.37 -11.16 -0.67
C ASP A 93 -7.99 -9.69 -0.44
N VAL A 94 -8.61 -8.78 -1.21
CA VAL A 94 -8.38 -7.34 -1.10
C VAL A 94 -8.87 -6.82 0.23
N LYS A 95 -7.98 -6.18 0.99
CA LYS A 95 -8.23 -5.68 2.34
C LYS A 95 -7.69 -4.26 2.50
N ILE A 96 -8.48 -3.42 3.16
CA ILE A 96 -8.02 -2.15 3.71
C ILE A 96 -8.10 -2.28 5.23
N THR A 97 -6.98 -2.06 5.92
CA THR A 97 -6.93 -2.06 7.38
C THR A 97 -6.47 -0.71 7.92
N CYS A 98 -6.97 -0.38 9.10
CA CYS A 98 -6.44 0.69 9.92
C CYS A 98 -5.75 0.06 11.13
N GLU A 99 -4.44 0.21 11.25
CA GLU A 99 -3.69 -0.19 12.43
C GLU A 99 -3.28 1.04 13.24
N PRO A 100 -3.19 0.94 14.58
CA PRO A 100 -2.55 1.98 15.39
C PRO A 100 -1.15 2.24 14.83
N ALA A 101 -0.75 3.51 14.68
CA ALA A 101 0.66 3.79 14.46
C ALA A 101 1.44 3.12 15.60
N ALA A 102 2.55 2.43 15.30
CA ALA A 102 3.38 1.86 16.36
C ALA A 102 3.69 2.98 17.37
N ASN A 103 3.35 2.76 18.64
CA ASN A 103 3.64 3.72 19.69
C ASN A 103 5.16 3.75 19.90
N THR A 104 5.88 4.49 19.06
CA THR A 104 7.32 4.72 19.21
C THR A 104 7.63 5.80 20.24
N SER A 105 6.66 6.19 21.09
CA SER A 105 6.96 7.04 22.22
C SER A 105 8.02 6.32 23.07
N PRO A 106 9.20 6.93 23.33
CA PRO A 106 10.12 6.34 24.28
C PRO A 106 9.37 6.10 25.59
N PRO A 107 9.65 5.00 26.31
CA PRO A 107 9.07 4.80 27.62
C PRO A 107 9.33 6.07 28.47
N PRO A 108 8.37 6.48 29.32
CA PRO A 108 8.61 7.61 30.21
C PRO A 108 9.92 7.39 30.96
N SER A 109 10.75 8.44 31.06
CA SER A 109 11.99 8.39 31.81
C SER A 109 11.72 7.80 33.21
N PRO A 110 12.60 6.94 33.75
CA PRO A 110 12.47 6.47 35.11
C PRO A 110 12.30 7.68 36.06
N PRO A 111 11.45 7.57 37.09
CA PRO A 111 11.41 8.61 38.12
C PRO A 111 12.82 8.80 38.71
N PRO A 112 13.21 10.04 39.08
CA PRO A 112 14.47 10.27 39.75
C PRO A 112 14.57 9.42 41.03
N PRO A 113 15.77 8.95 41.41
CA PRO A 113 15.94 8.21 42.65
C PRO A 113 15.43 9.05 43.84
N SER A 114 14.80 8.38 44.80
CA SER A 114 14.38 9.01 46.06
C SER A 114 15.58 9.71 46.72
N PRO A 115 15.39 10.88 47.35
CA PRO A 115 16.43 11.50 48.16
C PRO A 115 16.93 10.52 49.23
N PRO A 116 18.23 10.57 49.61
CA PRO A 116 18.71 9.78 50.73
C PRO A 116 17.95 10.16 52.01
N PRO A 117 17.75 9.22 52.94
CA PRO A 117 17.17 9.51 54.24
C PRO A 117 18.03 10.56 54.98
N PRO A 118 17.42 11.41 55.83
CA PRO A 118 18.18 12.34 56.66
C PRO A 118 19.16 11.58 57.56
N SER A 119 20.36 12.12 57.74
CA SER A 119 21.36 11.58 58.68
C SER A 119 20.81 11.60 60.13
N PRO A 120 21.16 10.60 60.96
CA PRO A 120 20.78 10.56 62.38
C PRO A 120 21.42 11.68 63.21
#